data_AF-A0A2M8TB01-F1
#
_entry.id   AF-A0A2M8TB01-F1
#
_cell.length_a   1.000
_cell.length_b   1.000
_cell.length_c   1.000
_cell.angle_alpha   90.00
_cell.angle_beta   90.00
_cell.angle_gamma   90.00
#
_symmetry.space_group_name_H-M   'P 1'
#
loop_
_entity.id
_entity.type
_entity.pdbx_description
1 polymer ?
#
loop_
_entity_poly.entity_id
_entity_poly.type
_entity_poly.pdbx_seq_one_letter_code
_entity_poly.pdbx_strand_id
1 'polypeptide(L)'
;MGNQFYTIDKLAASKVGRQWRISSHDLSPFMEKSNVNINGKKISEEPNIDYVGIGKVKGIVNQRVNVSTVVDINDVDKEEYFRISNTLVAVMNCKDPKMRKSTINMKYDEKESRLRILLWGNIRFIEEMLNSISMLVE
;
A
#
# COMPACT_ATOMS: atom_id res chain seq x y z
N MET A 1 3.74 -18.71 25.30
CA MET A 1 3.60 -17.40 24.63
C MET A 1 2.20 -17.30 24.04
N GLY A 2 1.40 -16.31 24.45
CA GLY A 2 0.03 -16.13 23.94
C GLY A 2 0.02 -15.33 22.64
N ASN A 3 -0.65 -15.86 21.61
CA ASN A 3 -0.86 -15.14 20.35
C ASN A 3 -1.94 -14.07 20.57
N GLN A 4 -1.67 -12.83 20.16
CA GLN A 4 -2.62 -11.72 20.20
C GLN A 4 -3.38 -11.67 18.86
N PHE A 5 -4.71 -11.80 18.93
CA PHE A 5 -5.62 -11.70 17.77
C PHE A 5 -6.35 -10.36 17.81
N TYR A 6 -6.48 -9.70 16.66
CA TYR A 6 -7.38 -8.56 16.48
C TYR A 6 -8.45 -9.00 15.48
N THR A 7 -9.70 -9.05 15.93
CA THR A 7 -10.83 -9.41 15.08
C THR A 7 -11.40 -8.11 14.50
N ILE A 8 -11.15 -7.85 13.22
CA ILE A 8 -11.92 -6.82 12.49
C ILE A 8 -13.24 -7.49 12.12
N ASP A 9 -14.14 -7.52 13.10
CA ASP A 9 -15.51 -8.05 13.17
C ASP A 9 -15.97 -9.11 12.13
N LYS A 10 -15.08 -10.00 11.69
CA LYS A 10 -15.29 -11.31 11.02
C LYS A 10 -14.05 -11.92 10.38
N LEU A 11 -12.90 -11.23 10.29
CA LEU A 11 -11.68 -11.78 9.69
C LEU A 11 -10.55 -11.94 10.70
N ALA A 12 -10.05 -13.17 10.88
CA ALA A 12 -8.95 -13.47 11.78
C ALA A 12 -7.60 -13.09 11.13
N ALA A 13 -6.75 -12.41 11.90
CA ALA A 13 -5.40 -12.03 11.48
C ALA A 13 -4.39 -12.29 12.61
N SER A 14 -3.17 -12.64 12.22
CA SER A 14 -2.04 -12.88 13.12
C SER A 14 -1.02 -11.74 13.01
N LYS A 15 -0.42 -11.33 14.13
CA LYS A 15 0.62 -10.30 14.13
C LYS A 15 1.98 -10.95 13.88
N VAL A 16 2.66 -10.53 12.82
CA VAL A 16 4.04 -10.95 12.52
C VAL A 16 4.90 -9.70 12.39
N GLY A 17 5.74 -9.44 13.40
CA GLY A 17 6.54 -8.22 13.49
C GLY A 17 5.66 -6.96 13.62
N ARG A 18 5.79 -6.04 12.65
CA ARG A 18 5.00 -4.79 12.57
C ARG A 18 3.77 -4.87 11.66
N GLN A 19 3.46 -6.05 11.12
CA GLN A 19 2.37 -6.24 10.15
C GLN A 19 1.38 -7.31 10.59
N TRP A 20 0.15 -7.22 10.08
CA TRP A 20 -0.90 -8.22 10.24
C TRP A 20 -0.93 -9.14 9.01
N ARG A 21 -0.96 -10.46 9.23
CA ARG A 21 -1.08 -11.47 8.19
C ARG A 21 -2.38 -12.24 8.35
N ILE A 22 -3.12 -12.37 7.26
CA ILE A 22 -4.34 -13.18 7.17
C ILE A 22 -3.96 -14.47 6.44
N SER A 23 -4.34 -15.63 6.99
CA SER A 23 -4.09 -16.90 6.33
C SER A 23 -5.16 -17.18 5.27
N SER A 24 -4.83 -17.97 4.24
CA SER A 24 -5.81 -18.38 3.22
C SER A 24 -7.00 -19.14 3.82
N HIS A 25 -6.77 -19.89 4.91
CA HIS A 25 -7.82 -20.60 5.62
C HIS A 25 -8.80 -19.64 6.30
N ASP A 26 -8.31 -18.53 6.86
CA ASP A 26 -9.15 -17.52 7.50
C ASP A 26 -9.88 -16.63 6.47
N LEU A 27 -9.29 -16.44 5.29
CA LEU A 27 -9.86 -15.63 4.21
C LEU A 27 -11.06 -16.29 3.52
N SER A 28 -11.00 -17.61 3.33
CA SER A 28 -12.00 -18.35 2.53
C SER A 28 -13.43 -18.27 3.10
N PRO A 29 -13.68 -18.51 4.40
CA PRO A 29 -15.01 -18.45 5.00
C PRO A 29 -15.58 -17.03 5.04
N PHE A 30 -14.71 -16.01 5.07
CA PHE A 30 -15.10 -14.60 5.04
C PHE A 30 -15.65 -14.22 3.66
N MET A 31 -14.94 -14.62 2.60
CA MET A 31 -15.37 -14.41 1.21
C MET A 31 -16.69 -15.13 0.92
N GLU A 32 -16.84 -16.36 1.42
CA GLU A 32 -18.04 -17.19 1.20
C GLU A 32 -19.31 -16.62 1.88
N LYS A 33 -19.16 -16.01 3.07
CA LYS A 33 -20.26 -15.30 3.76
C LYS A 33 -20.68 -13.98 3.10
N SER A 34 -19.86 -13.43 2.20
CA SER A 34 -20.16 -12.19 1.48
C SER A 34 -21.02 -12.40 0.22
N ASN A 35 -21.51 -13.62 -0.02
CA ASN A 35 -22.60 -13.88 -0.95
C ASN A 35 -23.93 -13.34 -0.39
N VAL A 36 -24.01 -12.01 -0.35
CA VAL A 36 -25.23 -11.25 -0.06
C VAL A 36 -26.28 -11.65 -1.09
N ASN A 37 -27.41 -12.14 -0.60
CA ASN A 37 -28.62 -12.36 -1.35
C ASN A 37 -29.03 -11.02 -2.01
N ILE A 38 -28.74 -10.86 -3.31
CA ILE A 38 -29.11 -9.69 -4.10
C ILE A 38 -30.61 -9.80 -4.40
N ASN A 39 -31.45 -9.48 -3.42
CA ASN A 39 -32.85 -9.21 -3.68
C ASN A 39 -33.32 -8.02 -2.86
N GLY A 40 -33.37 -6.87 -3.54
CA GLY A 40 -34.31 -5.80 -3.19
C GLY A 40 -33.82 -4.69 -2.26
N LYS A 41 -32.81 -3.92 -2.66
CA LYS A 41 -32.83 -2.46 -2.39
C LYS A 41 -31.85 -1.71 -3.29
N LYS A 42 -32.38 -0.77 -4.08
CA LYS A 42 -31.60 0.24 -4.79
C LYS A 42 -30.92 1.15 -3.76
N ILE A 43 -29.63 0.95 -3.52
CA ILE A 43 -28.73 1.97 -3.00
C ILE A 43 -27.47 1.87 -3.86
N SER A 44 -27.12 2.96 -4.51
CA SER A 44 -25.89 3.12 -5.29
C SER A 44 -24.69 3.04 -4.34
N GLU A 45 -24.15 1.84 -4.16
CA GLU A 45 -22.98 1.59 -3.34
C GLU A 45 -21.82 1.24 -4.26
N GLU A 46 -21.06 2.26 -4.67
CA GLU A 46 -19.72 2.03 -5.23
C GLU A 46 -18.84 1.42 -4.12
N PRO A 47 -18.04 0.38 -4.42
CA PRO A 47 -17.23 -0.28 -3.40
C PRO A 47 -16.15 0.67 -2.87
N ASN A 48 -16.33 1.17 -1.64
CA ASN A 48 -15.27 1.82 -0.89
C ASN A 48 -14.23 0.75 -0.52
N ILE A 49 -13.15 0.70 -1.29
CA ILE A 49 -11.97 -0.06 -0.93
C ILE A 49 -11.19 0.76 0.11
N ASP A 50 -11.49 0.51 1.39
CA ASP A 50 -10.76 1.07 2.52
C ASP A 50 -9.39 0.39 2.66
N TYR A 51 -8.34 1.06 2.17
CA TYR A 51 -6.96 0.68 2.52
C TYR A 51 -6.65 1.15 3.94
N VAL A 52 -6.19 0.22 4.79
CA VAL A 52 -5.90 0.43 6.20
C VAL A 52 -4.74 1.42 6.38
N GLY A 53 -5.06 2.71 6.46
CA GLY A 53 -4.20 3.78 6.93
C GLY A 53 -4.62 4.22 8.32
N ILE A 54 -3.71 4.16 9.30
CA ILE A 54 -3.94 4.66 10.67
C ILE A 54 -4.18 6.18 10.61
N GLY A 55 -5.42 6.62 10.86
CA GLY A 55 -5.71 8.04 11.03
C GLY A 55 -7.19 8.38 10.89
N LYS A 56 -7.81 8.75 12.02
CA LYS A 56 -9.20 9.19 12.14
C LYS A 56 -9.62 10.23 11.11
N VAL A 57 -10.84 10.06 10.63
CA VAL A 57 -11.62 10.88 9.69
C VAL A 57 -11.63 12.36 10.09
N LYS A 58 -11.10 13.23 9.23
CA LYS A 58 -11.56 14.63 9.12
C LYS A 58 -11.29 15.15 7.71
N GLY A 59 -12.37 15.36 6.95
CA GLY A 59 -12.38 15.94 5.61
C GLY A 59 -12.01 14.94 4.52
N ILE A 60 -12.99 14.23 3.96
CA ILE A 60 -12.80 13.44 2.75
C ILE A 60 -12.60 14.43 1.60
N VAL A 61 -11.35 14.85 1.37
CA VAL A 61 -10.94 15.19 0.01
C VAL A 61 -11.06 13.87 -0.74
N ASN A 62 -12.19 13.64 -1.39
CA ASN A 62 -12.35 12.53 -2.30
C ASN A 62 -11.33 12.79 -3.41
N GLN A 63 -10.19 12.12 -3.32
CA GLN A 63 -9.18 12.16 -4.37
C GLN A 63 -9.85 11.52 -5.58
N ARG A 64 -10.28 12.36 -6.52
CA ARG A 64 -11.00 11.96 -7.74
C ARG A 64 -10.20 10.97 -8.59
N VAL A 65 -8.86 11.03 -8.47
CA VAL A 65 -7.94 10.20 -9.22
C VAL A 65 -6.87 9.65 -8.29
N ASN A 66 -6.73 8.33 -8.30
CA ASN A 66 -5.59 7.61 -7.75
C ASN A 66 -4.83 6.94 -8.90
N VAL A 67 -3.53 6.83 -8.73
CA VAL A 67 -2.60 6.31 -9.72
C VAL A 67 -1.80 5.20 -9.05
N SER A 68 -1.58 4.12 -9.80
CA SER A 68 -0.66 3.05 -9.46
C SER A 68 0.45 3.03 -10.50
N THR A 69 1.69 2.92 -10.05
CA THR A 69 2.85 2.91 -10.94
C THR A 69 3.83 1.85 -10.50
N VAL A 70 4.37 1.11 -11.46
CA VAL A 70 5.49 0.19 -11.28
C VAL A 70 6.69 0.78 -12.00
N VAL A 71 7.79 0.96 -11.27
CA VAL A 71 9.08 1.41 -11.83
C VAL A 71 10.08 0.29 -11.63
N ASP A 72 10.62 -0.22 -12.73
CA ASP A 72 11.71 -1.18 -12.72
C ASP A 72 13.01 -0.46 -13.04
N ILE A 73 13.99 -0.58 -12.15
CA ILE A 73 15.35 -0.08 -12.33
C ILE A 73 16.26 -1.30 -12.39
N ASN A 74 16.91 -1.48 -13.54
CA ASN A 74 17.86 -2.58 -13.77
C ASN A 74 19.28 -2.13 -13.42
N ASP A 75 20.20 -3.09 -13.39
CA ASP A 75 21.63 -2.85 -13.15
C ASP A 75 21.92 -2.13 -11.83
N VAL A 76 21.08 -2.35 -10.81
CA VAL A 76 21.22 -1.77 -9.47
C VAL A 76 22.01 -2.73 -8.59
N ASP A 77 23.11 -2.25 -8.01
CA ASP A 77 23.82 -3.01 -6.99
C ASP A 77 23.21 -2.84 -5.58
N LYS A 78 23.75 -3.57 -4.61
CA LYS A 78 23.24 -3.57 -3.24
C LYS A 78 23.40 -2.22 -2.53
N GLU A 79 24.51 -1.52 -2.75
CA GLU A 79 24.76 -0.21 -2.14
C GLU A 79 23.84 0.85 -2.74
N GLU A 80 23.64 0.81 -4.06
CA GLU A 80 22.69 1.66 -4.77
C GLU A 80 21.26 1.41 -4.33
N TYR A 81 20.87 0.14 -4.17
CA TYR A 81 19.57 -0.20 -3.58
C TYR A 81 19.40 0.45 -2.20
N PHE A 82 20.37 0.35 -1.30
CA PHE A 82 20.28 0.98 0.03
C PHE A 82 20.19 2.50 -0.06
N ARG A 83 20.98 3.12 -0.95
CA ARG A 83 20.98 4.57 -1.18
C ARG A 83 19.63 5.06 -1.70
N ILE A 84 19.10 4.42 -2.74
CA ILE A 84 17.83 4.77 -3.37
C ILE A 84 16.68 4.54 -2.38
N SER A 85 16.62 3.35 -1.76
CA SER A 85 15.51 2.98 -0.89
C SER A 85 15.41 3.88 0.35
N ASN A 86 16.53 4.14 1.03
CA ASN A 86 16.55 5.02 2.20
C ASN A 86 16.17 6.46 1.84
N THR A 87 16.67 6.98 0.71
CA THR A 87 16.34 8.33 0.27
C THR A 87 14.85 8.46 -0.05
N LEU A 88 14.27 7.51 -0.79
CA LEU A 88 12.84 7.55 -1.13
C LEU A 88 11.94 7.41 0.11
N VAL A 89 12.34 6.62 1.12
CA VAL A 89 11.64 6.55 2.41
C VAL A 89 11.75 7.87 3.17
N ALA A 90 12.92 8.52 3.18
CA ALA A 90 13.08 9.83 3.80
C ALA A 90 12.21 10.89 3.10
N VAL A 91 12.23 10.92 1.76
CA VAL A 91 11.38 11.79 0.94
C VAL A 91 9.90 11.55 1.25
N MET A 92 9.45 10.30 1.40
CA MET A 92 8.08 9.99 1.80
C MET A 92 7.73 10.57 3.19
N ASN A 93 8.63 10.43 4.16
CA ASN A 93 8.41 10.86 5.54
C ASN A 93 8.46 12.38 5.73
N CYS A 94 9.13 13.12 4.86
CA CYS A 94 9.22 14.57 4.92
C CYS A 94 7.95 15.31 4.45
N LYS A 95 6.95 14.61 3.90
CA LYS A 95 5.84 15.24 3.16
C LYS A 95 4.62 15.62 4.00
N ASP A 96 3.86 16.56 3.42
CA ASP A 96 2.60 17.13 3.90
C ASP A 96 1.60 16.03 4.36
N PRO A 97 0.93 16.19 5.51
CA PRO A 97 -0.16 15.31 5.97
C PRO A 97 -1.20 14.93 4.91
N LYS A 98 -1.39 15.75 3.86
CA LYS A 98 -2.27 15.49 2.71
C LYS A 98 -1.86 14.27 1.87
N MET A 99 -0.61 13.80 1.98
CA MET A 99 -0.10 12.63 1.27
C MET A 99 -0.23 11.32 2.05
N ARG A 100 -0.85 11.34 3.24
CA ARG A 100 -1.02 10.17 4.14
C ARG A 100 -1.69 8.95 3.51
N LYS A 101 -2.45 9.12 2.43
CA LYS A 101 -3.08 8.03 1.68
C LYS A 101 -2.21 7.49 0.54
N SER A 102 -0.92 7.78 0.50
CA SER A 102 -0.02 7.28 -0.55
C SER A 102 0.90 6.21 0.01
N THR A 103 1.32 5.26 -0.83
CA THR A 103 2.15 4.13 -0.43
C THR A 103 3.29 3.93 -1.41
N ILE A 104 4.45 3.55 -0.88
CA ILE A 104 5.60 3.06 -1.63
C ILE A 104 5.97 1.69 -1.11
N ASN A 105 6.17 0.74 -2.00
CA ASN A 105 6.77 -0.55 -1.69
C ASN A 105 7.94 -0.77 -2.64
N MET A 106 9.01 -1.39 -2.15
CA MET A 106 10.21 -1.65 -2.94
C MET A 106 10.59 -3.11 -2.75
N LYS A 107 11.02 -3.74 -3.84
CA LYS A 107 11.56 -5.10 -3.84
C LYS A 107 12.86 -5.10 -4.65
N TYR A 108 13.94 -5.52 -4.01
CA TYR A 108 15.23 -5.74 -4.67
C TYR A 108 15.44 -7.23 -4.91
N ASP A 109 15.88 -7.57 -6.12
CA ASP A 109 16.33 -8.89 -6.51
C ASP A 109 17.82 -8.85 -6.84
N GLU A 110 18.63 -9.39 -5.94
CA GLU A 110 20.09 -9.39 -6.05
C GLU A 110 20.60 -10.28 -7.21
N LYS A 111 19.83 -11.30 -7.62
CA LYS A 111 20.24 -12.20 -8.72
C LYS A 111 20.08 -11.53 -10.08
N GLU A 112 19.06 -10.69 -10.21
CA GLU A 112 18.70 -10.00 -11.45
C GLU A 112 19.18 -8.53 -11.45
N SER A 113 19.90 -8.11 -10.40
CA SER A 113 20.32 -6.71 -10.16
C SER A 113 19.20 -5.70 -10.42
N ARG A 114 17.98 -6.02 -9.93
CA ARG A 114 16.78 -5.26 -10.26
C ARG A 114 16.05 -4.77 -9.04
N LEU A 115 15.79 -3.46 -9.01
CA LEU A 115 14.93 -2.80 -8.03
C LEU A 115 13.58 -2.50 -8.66
N ARG A 116 12.52 -3.08 -8.09
CA ARG A 116 11.13 -2.77 -8.42
C ARG A 116 10.51 -1.87 -7.36
N ILE A 117 9.96 -0.74 -7.78
CA ILE A 117 9.25 0.22 -6.95
C ILE A 117 7.78 0.22 -7.34
N LEU A 118 6.89 0.08 -6.35
CA LEU A 118 5.45 0.11 -6.49
C LEU A 118 4.93 1.36 -5.77
N LEU A 119 4.35 2.27 -6.53
CA LEU A 119 3.77 3.51 -6.03
C LEU A 119 2.25 3.46 -6.14
N TRP A 120 1.57 3.95 -5.12
CA TRP A 120 0.13 4.18 -5.15
C TRP A 120 -0.20 5.50 -4.46
N GLY A 121 -1.01 6.34 -5.07
CA GLY A 121 -1.43 7.62 -4.47
C GLY A 121 -2.06 8.58 -5.47
N ASN A 122 -2.20 9.84 -5.08
CA ASN A 122 -2.69 10.88 -6.01
C ASN A 122 -1.62 11.26 -7.05
N ILE A 123 -2.06 11.95 -8.11
CA ILE A 123 -1.19 12.37 -9.23
C ILE A 123 0.04 13.14 -8.74
N ARG A 124 -0.15 14.15 -7.90
CA ARG A 124 0.95 14.99 -7.40
C ARG A 124 2.00 14.19 -6.62
N PHE A 125 1.55 13.21 -5.82
CA PHE A 125 2.46 12.31 -5.12
C PHE A 125 3.29 11.50 -6.12
N ILE A 126 2.64 10.92 -7.14
CA ILE A 126 3.35 10.14 -8.15
C ILE A 126 4.36 11.00 -8.91
N GLU A 127 3.98 12.21 -9.35
CA GLU A 127 4.89 13.13 -10.05
C GLU A 127 6.14 13.45 -9.21
N GLU A 128 5.95 13.81 -7.94
CA GLU A 128 7.08 14.13 -7.05
C GLU A 128 7.96 12.90 -6.78
N MET A 129 7.37 11.70 -6.68
CA MET A 129 8.13 10.46 -6.50
C MET A 129 8.89 10.06 -7.76
N LEU A 130 8.28 10.18 -8.94
CA LEU A 130 8.95 9.91 -10.21
C LEU A 130 10.11 10.87 -10.44
N ASN A 131 9.93 12.16 -10.13
CA ASN A 131 11.02 13.13 -10.17
C ASN A 131 12.16 12.77 -9.20
N SER A 132 11.82 12.35 -7.98
CA SER A 132 12.82 11.90 -7.00
C SER A 132 13.57 10.64 -7.46
N ILE A 133 12.89 9.71 -8.14
CA ILE A 133 13.51 8.50 -8.70
C ILE A 133 14.46 8.88 -9.84
N SER A 134 14.03 9.75 -10.76
CA SER A 134 14.87 10.26 -11.86
C SER A 134 16.15 10.88 -11.29
N MET A 135 16.08 11.79 -10.32
CA MET A 135 17.26 12.41 -9.68
C MET A 135 18.25 11.43 -9.00
N LEU A 136 17.83 10.20 -8.69
CA LEU A 136 18.65 9.20 -8.00
C LEU A 136 19.29 8.18 -8.95
N VAL A 137 18.80 8.10 -10.18
CA VAL A 137 19.10 7.02 -11.14
C VAL A 137 19.60 7.57 -12.48
N GLU A 138 19.15 8.76 -12.87
CA GLU A 138 19.55 9.50 -14.08
C GLU A 138 20.46 10.68 -13.72
#